data_AF-A0A484KFJ6-F1
#
_entry.id   AF-A0A484KFJ6-F1
#
_cell.length_a   1.000
_cell.length_b   1.000
_cell.length_c   1.000
_cell.angle_alpha   90.00
_cell.angle_beta   90.00
_cell.angle_gamma   90.00
#
_symmetry.space_group_name_H-M   'P 1'
#
loop_
_entity.id
_entity.type
_entity.pdbx_description
1 polymer ?
#
loop_
_entity_poly.entity_id
_entity_poly.type
_entity_poly.pdbx_seq_one_letter_code
_entity_poly.pdbx_strand_id
1 'polypeptide(L)'
;MEVPGEGTHSGTAILETATAAVQSFAPINKIHHHLCAFHFYGDDMTRQVEAHHFCSHQNEEFRQCLIYDSPDAGARLIGVEYMVSEELFLTLPDDEKPLWHSHEYEVKSGVLFMPGVPGPFERKEMEKVCKTYGKTFHFWQVDRGDNLPLGTPQIMMSLTRDGQLYDNLAQDVEKRFNVSFAKEREKRAYMTGPENGIHPLANGAGKGIRTVLREVDSKPVANSVPRVFV
;
A
#
# COMPACT_ATOMS: atom_id res chain seq x y z
N MET A 1 -11.46 -7.08 -14.29
CA MET A 1 -11.55 -8.37 -15.01
C MET A 1 -11.48 -9.48 -13.98
N GLU A 2 -12.19 -10.57 -14.20
CA GLU A 2 -12.20 -11.72 -13.30
C GLU A 2 -10.86 -12.47 -13.34
N VAL A 3 -10.44 -13.03 -12.21
CA VAL A 3 -9.25 -13.87 -12.11
C VAL A 3 -9.54 -15.19 -12.85
N PRO A 4 -8.72 -15.61 -13.83
CA PRO A 4 -9.02 -16.80 -14.61
C PRO A 4 -8.87 -18.08 -13.77
N GLY A 5 -9.72 -19.06 -14.02
CA GLY A 5 -9.74 -20.35 -13.33
C GLY A 5 -11.16 -20.85 -13.11
N GLU A 6 -11.31 -22.10 -12.70
CA GLU A 6 -12.60 -22.58 -12.19
C GLU A 6 -12.85 -22.00 -10.80
N GLY A 7 -14.11 -21.65 -10.51
CA GLY A 7 -14.50 -21.23 -9.17
C GLY A 7 -14.24 -22.33 -8.14
N THR A 8 -14.09 -21.94 -6.88
CA THR A 8 -13.86 -22.89 -5.77
C THR A 8 -15.03 -23.88 -5.68
N HIS A 9 -14.76 -25.15 -5.97
CA HIS A 9 -15.73 -26.24 -5.88
C HIS A 9 -16.25 -26.40 -4.45
N SER A 10 -17.51 -26.83 -4.28
CA SER A 10 -18.14 -26.96 -2.95
C SER A 10 -17.36 -27.87 -2.00
N GLY A 11 -16.72 -28.93 -2.51
CA GLY A 11 -15.86 -29.81 -1.71
C GLY A 11 -14.63 -29.09 -1.14
N THR A 12 -14.00 -28.22 -1.94
CA THR A 12 -12.87 -27.38 -1.52
C THR A 12 -13.32 -26.36 -0.47
N ALA A 13 -14.44 -25.68 -0.68
CA ALA A 13 -14.96 -24.71 0.29
C ALA A 13 -15.27 -25.33 1.66
N ILE A 14 -15.81 -26.56 1.69
CA ILE A 14 -16.06 -27.32 2.93
C ILE A 14 -14.73 -27.66 3.62
N LEU A 15 -13.75 -28.15 2.86
CA LEU A 15 -12.41 -28.47 3.39
C LEU A 15 -11.73 -27.22 3.96
N GLU A 16 -11.74 -26.12 3.22
CA GLU A 16 -11.18 -24.82 3.66
C GLU A 16 -11.84 -24.37 4.96
N THR A 17 -13.17 -24.42 5.06
CA THR A 17 -13.90 -24.08 6.29
C THR A 17 -13.47 -24.96 7.47
N ALA A 18 -13.36 -26.28 7.26
CA ALA A 18 -12.95 -27.21 8.30
C ALA A 18 -11.50 -26.96 8.76
N THR A 19 -10.58 -26.72 7.82
CA THR A 19 -9.18 -26.41 8.14
C THR A 19 -9.03 -25.05 8.83
N ALA A 20 -9.79 -24.04 8.41
CA ALA A 20 -9.79 -22.72 9.02
C ALA A 20 -10.31 -22.74 10.47
N ALA A 21 -11.20 -23.67 10.82
CA ALA A 21 -11.68 -23.83 12.19
C ALA A 21 -10.61 -24.39 13.16
N VAL A 22 -9.58 -25.08 12.65
CA VAL A 22 -8.52 -25.69 13.48
C VAL A 22 -7.19 -24.95 13.43
N GLN A 23 -6.93 -24.21 12.35
CA GLN A 23 -5.71 -23.42 12.19
C GLN A 23 -5.81 -22.07 12.88
N SER A 24 -4.67 -21.57 13.39
CA SER A 24 -4.60 -20.20 13.92
C SER A 24 -4.28 -19.21 12.81
N PHE A 25 -5.06 -18.13 12.74
CA PHE A 25 -4.81 -16.97 11.87
C PHE A 25 -4.28 -15.76 12.66
N ALA A 26 -3.52 -16.00 13.72
CA ALA A 26 -3.07 -14.94 14.63
C ALA A 26 -2.43 -13.72 13.94
N PRO A 27 -1.58 -13.86 12.90
CA PRO A 27 -1.05 -12.69 12.18
C PRO A 27 -2.12 -11.87 11.46
N ILE A 28 -3.08 -12.52 10.82
CA ILE A 28 -4.17 -11.86 10.08
C ILE A 28 -5.13 -11.18 11.06
N ASN A 29 -5.42 -11.84 12.18
CA ASN A 29 -6.29 -11.31 13.24
C ASN A 29 -5.68 -10.08 13.98
N LYS A 30 -4.41 -9.74 13.72
CA LYS A 30 -3.78 -8.50 14.23
C LYS A 30 -4.04 -7.28 13.35
N ILE A 31 -4.60 -7.45 12.15
CA ILE A 31 -4.99 -6.33 11.29
C ILE A 31 -6.12 -5.56 11.99
N HIS A 32 -5.92 -4.26 12.20
CA HIS A 32 -6.86 -3.41 12.94
C HIS A 32 -7.09 -2.04 12.32
N HIS A 33 -6.34 -1.67 11.27
CA HIS A 33 -6.55 -0.44 10.51
C HIS A 33 -6.90 -0.75 9.06
N HIS A 34 -7.93 -0.04 8.57
CA HIS A 34 -8.26 0.05 7.15
C HIS A 34 -8.06 1.50 6.70
N LEU A 35 -7.17 1.72 5.72
CA LEU A 35 -6.94 3.03 5.10
C LEU A 35 -7.27 2.94 3.61
N CYS A 36 -7.84 4.01 3.06
CA CYS A 36 -7.99 4.21 1.62
C CYS A 36 -7.05 5.34 1.19
N ALA A 37 -6.28 5.12 0.14
CA ALA A 37 -5.36 6.09 -0.46
C ALA A 37 -5.23 5.84 -1.97
N PHE A 38 -4.35 6.60 -2.63
CA PHE A 38 -4.03 6.41 -4.05
C PHE A 38 -2.54 6.22 -4.24
N HIS A 39 -2.17 5.12 -4.87
CA HIS A 39 -0.80 4.83 -5.27
C HIS A 39 -0.54 5.21 -6.71
N PHE A 40 0.68 5.66 -6.94
CA PHE A 40 1.21 6.06 -8.22
C PHE A 40 2.41 5.17 -8.55
N TYR A 41 2.59 4.78 -9.81
CA TYR A 41 3.77 4.02 -10.19
C TYR A 41 5.01 4.92 -10.06
N GLY A 42 6.06 4.42 -9.40
CA GLY A 42 7.21 5.24 -9.05
C GLY A 42 7.96 5.82 -10.25
N ASP A 43 7.80 5.26 -11.44
CA ASP A 43 8.34 5.75 -12.70
C ASP A 43 7.31 6.42 -13.62
N ASP A 44 6.01 6.33 -13.28
CA ASP A 44 4.91 6.87 -14.07
C ASP A 44 3.76 7.33 -13.16
N MET A 45 3.84 8.57 -12.70
CA MET A 45 2.82 9.22 -11.85
C MET A 45 1.50 9.50 -12.60
N THR A 46 1.34 9.10 -13.87
CA THR A 46 0.05 9.19 -14.57
C THR A 46 -0.82 7.95 -14.36
N ARG A 47 -0.23 6.87 -13.84
CA ARG A 47 -0.92 5.62 -13.54
C ARG A 47 -1.28 5.58 -12.05
N GLN A 48 -2.57 5.52 -11.76
CA GLN A 48 -3.13 5.72 -10.42
C GLN A 48 -3.99 4.53 -10.02
N VAL A 49 -3.79 4.06 -8.79
CA VAL A 49 -4.48 2.88 -8.25
C VAL A 49 -5.05 3.25 -6.89
N GLU A 50 -6.38 3.16 -6.73
CA GLU A 50 -7.00 3.17 -5.41
C GLU A 50 -6.49 1.97 -4.61
N ALA A 51 -6.05 2.22 -3.39
CA ALA A 51 -5.35 1.23 -2.58
C ALA A 51 -5.95 1.16 -1.18
N HIS A 52 -6.40 -0.03 -0.81
CA HIS A 52 -6.94 -0.33 0.50
C HIS A 52 -5.91 -1.04 1.36
N HIS A 53 -5.43 -0.35 2.38
CA HIS A 53 -4.42 -0.85 3.30
C HIS A 53 -5.09 -1.50 4.50
N PHE A 54 -4.73 -2.75 4.75
CA PHE A 54 -5.14 -3.50 5.92
C PHE A 54 -3.90 -3.73 6.79
N CYS A 55 -3.75 -2.88 7.81
CA CYS A 55 -2.50 -2.73 8.53
C CYS A 55 -2.53 -3.37 9.92
N SER A 56 -1.35 -3.85 10.32
CA SER A 56 -1.03 -4.26 11.68
C SER A 56 0.26 -3.57 12.15
N HIS A 57 0.27 -3.11 13.39
CA HIS A 57 1.46 -2.58 14.04
C HIS A 57 2.34 -3.72 14.52
N GLN A 58 3.63 -3.64 14.20
CA GLN A 58 4.66 -4.43 14.88
C GLN A 58 5.04 -3.76 16.20
N ASN A 59 5.09 -2.43 16.20
CA ASN A 59 5.28 -1.57 17.37
C ASN A 59 4.77 -0.14 17.02
N GLU A 60 5.01 0.84 17.89
CA GLU A 60 4.56 2.24 17.68
C GLU A 60 5.18 2.91 16.44
N GLU A 61 6.37 2.46 16.01
CA GLU A 61 7.15 3.07 14.94
C GLU A 61 7.12 2.28 13.62
N PHE A 62 6.56 1.07 13.62
CA PHE A 62 6.57 0.19 12.45
C PHE A 62 5.21 -0.47 12.22
N ARG A 63 4.69 -0.30 11.01
CA ARG A 63 3.45 -0.94 10.53
C ARG A 63 3.72 -1.71 9.26
N GLN A 64 2.95 -2.77 9.08
CA GLN A 64 2.92 -3.54 7.84
C GLN A 64 1.48 -3.69 7.38
N CYS A 65 1.27 -3.51 6.09
CA CYS A 65 -0.04 -3.50 5.48
C CYS A 65 -0.10 -4.47 4.31
N LEU A 66 -1.19 -5.23 4.23
CA LEU A 66 -1.62 -5.86 2.99
C LEU A 66 -2.43 -4.84 2.19
N ILE A 67 -2.17 -4.75 0.89
CA ILE A 67 -2.86 -3.78 0.02
C ILE A 67 -3.76 -4.53 -0.95
N TYR A 68 -5.03 -4.13 -0.98
CA TYR A 68 -6.04 -4.63 -1.90
C TYR A 68 -6.51 -3.53 -2.86
N ASP A 69 -7.01 -3.93 -4.04
CA ASP A 69 -7.53 -3.01 -5.07
C ASP A 69 -8.95 -2.50 -4.80
N SER A 70 -9.63 -3.05 -3.80
CA SER A 70 -10.97 -2.67 -3.36
C SER A 70 -11.17 -3.10 -1.90
N PRO A 71 -12.22 -2.62 -1.20
CA PRO A 71 -12.52 -3.05 0.17
C PRO A 71 -13.41 -4.31 0.20
N ASP A 72 -13.77 -4.86 -0.97
CA ASP A 72 -14.75 -5.93 -1.12
C ASP A 72 -14.15 -7.31 -0.81
N ALA A 73 -14.99 -8.28 -0.47
CA ALA A 73 -14.55 -9.64 -0.14
C ALA A 73 -13.81 -10.37 -1.28
N GLY A 74 -14.05 -9.97 -2.53
CA GLY A 74 -13.39 -10.51 -3.72
C GLY A 74 -12.18 -9.71 -4.19
N ALA A 75 -11.69 -8.76 -3.38
CA ALA A 75 -10.59 -7.88 -3.75
C ALA A 75 -9.30 -8.67 -4.04
N ARG A 76 -8.50 -8.17 -4.98
CA ARG A 76 -7.21 -8.74 -5.32
C ARG A 76 -6.16 -8.21 -4.35
N LEU A 77 -5.35 -9.09 -3.75
CA LEU A 77 -4.14 -8.67 -3.04
C LEU A 77 -3.15 -8.14 -4.08
N ILE A 78 -2.96 -6.83 -4.10
CA ILE A 78 -2.12 -6.17 -5.10
C ILE A 78 -0.75 -5.79 -4.57
N GLY A 79 -0.55 -5.67 -3.26
CA GLY A 79 0.69 -5.13 -2.73
C GLY A 79 0.93 -5.31 -1.24
N VAL A 80 2.10 -4.83 -0.81
CA VAL A 80 2.45 -4.64 0.59
C VAL A 80 3.03 -3.25 0.80
N GLU A 81 2.79 -2.71 1.97
CA GLU A 81 3.44 -1.49 2.45
C GLU A 81 4.04 -1.71 3.83
N TYR A 82 5.23 -1.14 4.02
CA TYR A 82 5.81 -0.92 5.34
C TYR A 82 5.78 0.58 5.63
N MET A 83 5.25 0.95 6.79
CA MET A 83 5.24 2.34 7.26
C MET A 83 6.16 2.47 8.47
N VAL A 84 7.00 3.49 8.46
CA VAL A 84 7.93 3.77 9.57
C VAL A 84 7.78 5.20 10.08
N SER A 85 8.11 5.39 11.37
CA SER A 85 8.29 6.73 11.95
C SER A 85 9.36 7.54 11.19
N GLU A 86 9.33 8.86 11.32
CA GLU A 86 10.40 9.73 10.81
C GLU A 86 11.75 9.33 11.41
N GLU A 87 11.77 9.03 12.71
CA GLU A 87 12.97 8.63 13.45
C GLU A 87 13.61 7.39 12.83
N LEU A 88 12.83 6.34 12.56
CA LEU A 88 13.33 5.13 11.89
C LEU A 88 13.75 5.42 10.45
N PHE A 89 12.97 6.20 9.70
CA PHE A 89 13.31 6.57 8.33
C PHE A 89 14.68 7.27 8.25
N LEU A 90 14.99 8.16 9.19
CA LEU A 90 16.27 8.88 9.23
C LEU A 90 17.47 7.95 9.47
N THR A 91 17.26 6.78 10.08
CA THR A 91 18.31 5.76 10.27
C THR A 91 18.60 4.92 9.01
N LEU A 92 17.75 4.99 7.99
CA LEU A 92 17.92 4.19 6.78
C LEU A 92 19.18 4.64 6.00
N PRO A 93 19.83 3.71 5.29
CA PRO A 93 20.83 4.05 4.28
C PRO A 93 20.29 5.03 3.23
N ASP A 94 21.13 5.94 2.74
CA ASP A 94 20.70 6.96 1.78
C ASP A 94 20.26 6.39 0.43
N ASP A 95 20.77 5.23 0.03
CA ASP A 95 20.36 4.50 -1.17
C ASP A 95 19.02 3.77 -1.01
N GLU A 96 18.56 3.55 0.22
CA GLU A 96 17.28 2.95 0.55
C GLU A 96 16.15 4.00 0.57
N LYS A 97 16.41 5.20 1.10
CA LYS A 97 15.42 6.29 1.26
C LYS A 97 14.61 6.64 0.00
N PRO A 98 15.15 6.61 -1.24
CA PRO A 98 14.38 6.86 -2.46
C PRO A 98 13.21 5.90 -2.67
N LEU A 99 13.26 4.70 -2.08
CA LEU A 99 12.18 3.71 -2.16
C LEU A 99 11.00 4.02 -1.23
N TRP A 100 11.08 5.09 -0.44
CA TRP A 100 10.05 5.47 0.52
C TRP A 100 9.43 6.80 0.11
N HIS A 101 8.13 6.94 0.32
CA HIS A 101 7.40 8.18 0.14
C HIS A 101 6.91 8.73 1.48
N SER A 102 6.69 10.04 1.56
CA SER A 102 6.08 10.66 2.74
C SER A 102 4.56 10.61 2.63
N HIS A 103 3.87 10.32 3.73
CA HIS A 103 2.40 10.39 3.80
C HIS A 103 1.87 11.80 4.10
N GLU A 104 2.75 12.80 4.34
CA GLU A 104 2.33 14.13 4.80
C GLU A 104 1.23 14.72 3.90
N TYR A 105 1.51 14.74 2.59
CA TYR A 105 0.62 15.41 1.64
C TYR A 105 -0.68 14.63 1.43
N GLU A 106 -0.63 13.30 1.39
CA GLU A 106 -1.81 12.43 1.36
C GLU A 106 -2.76 12.69 2.53
N VAL A 107 -2.21 12.78 3.74
CA VAL A 107 -3.01 13.03 4.94
C VAL A 107 -3.59 14.43 4.92
N LYS A 108 -2.76 15.45 4.68
CA LYS A 108 -3.17 16.86 4.75
C LYS A 108 -4.11 17.27 3.62
N SER A 109 -4.03 16.63 2.45
CA SER A 109 -4.97 16.85 1.34
C SER A 109 -6.36 16.25 1.60
N GLY A 110 -6.51 15.42 2.64
CA GLY A 110 -7.76 14.74 2.95
C GLY A 110 -8.00 13.47 2.12
N VAL A 111 -7.09 13.13 1.19
CA VAL A 111 -7.24 12.00 0.26
C VAL A 111 -7.00 10.67 0.95
N LEU A 112 -6.05 10.58 1.88
CA LEU A 112 -5.87 9.38 2.70
C LEU A 112 -6.83 9.43 3.89
N PHE A 113 -7.69 8.42 4.04
CA PHE A 113 -8.71 8.40 5.09
C PHE A 113 -8.98 6.98 5.61
N MET A 114 -9.68 6.89 6.73
CA MET A 114 -10.12 5.61 7.32
C MET A 114 -11.62 5.38 7.05
N PRO A 115 -12.00 4.47 6.15
CA PRO A 115 -13.41 4.20 5.86
C PRO A 115 -14.23 3.83 7.12
N GLY A 116 -15.36 4.51 7.31
CA GLY A 116 -16.30 4.22 8.40
C GLY A 116 -15.86 4.65 9.81
N VAL A 117 -14.65 5.22 9.97
CA VAL A 117 -14.16 5.69 11.27
C VAL A 117 -14.66 7.12 11.53
N PRO A 118 -15.22 7.43 12.72
CA PRO A 118 -15.66 8.79 13.02
C PRO A 118 -14.51 9.80 13.04
N GLY A 119 -14.74 10.95 12.44
CA GLY A 119 -13.69 11.96 12.17
C GLY A 119 -12.78 12.34 13.35
N PRO A 120 -13.24 12.54 14.60
CA PRO A 120 -12.33 12.84 15.71
C PRO A 120 -11.32 11.72 16.03
N PHE A 121 -11.70 10.45 15.86
CA PHE A 121 -10.79 9.32 16.08
C PHE A 121 -9.84 9.17 14.90
N GLU A 122 -10.37 9.27 13.67
CA GLU A 122 -9.57 9.27 12.46
C GLU A 122 -8.50 10.37 12.50
N ARG A 123 -8.85 11.61 12.86
CA ARG A 123 -7.88 12.72 12.89
C ARG A 123 -6.72 12.50 13.86
N LYS A 124 -6.96 11.86 15.02
CA LYS A 124 -5.88 11.48 15.94
C LYS A 124 -4.92 10.48 15.32
N GLU A 125 -5.44 9.58 14.50
CA GLU A 125 -4.62 8.62 13.78
C GLU A 125 -3.87 9.28 12.62
N MET A 126 -4.53 10.17 11.89
CA MET A 126 -3.94 10.97 10.82
C MET A 126 -2.81 11.88 11.33
N GLU A 127 -2.89 12.44 12.53
CA GLU A 127 -1.78 13.17 13.16
C GLU A 127 -0.50 12.34 13.26
N LYS A 128 -0.63 11.02 13.50
CA LYS A 128 0.51 10.09 13.51
C LYS A 128 0.97 9.77 12.09
N VAL A 129 0.03 9.37 11.22
CA VAL A 129 0.34 8.97 9.84
C VAL A 129 0.96 10.12 9.04
N CYS A 130 0.57 11.36 9.31
CA CYS A 130 1.12 12.55 8.64
C CYS A 130 2.65 12.69 8.80
N LYS A 131 3.25 12.02 9.80
CA LYS A 131 4.67 12.07 10.12
C LYS A 131 5.45 10.84 9.67
N THR A 132 4.81 9.86 9.02
CA THR A 132 5.44 8.59 8.66
C THR A 132 5.89 8.57 7.20
N TYR A 133 6.74 7.59 6.88
CA TYR A 133 7.18 7.26 5.53
C TYR A 133 6.73 5.84 5.16
N GLY A 134 6.31 5.62 3.92
CA GLY A 134 5.81 4.36 3.39
C GLY A 134 6.72 3.80 2.29
N LYS A 135 7.04 2.50 2.33
CA LYS A 135 7.66 1.77 1.23
C LYS A 135 6.70 0.73 0.70
N THR A 136 6.26 0.95 -0.53
CA THR A 136 5.12 0.23 -1.11
C THR A 136 5.50 -0.45 -2.41
N PHE A 137 5.20 -1.75 -2.50
CA PHE A 137 5.33 -2.51 -3.74
C PHE A 137 3.99 -3.09 -4.15
N HIS A 138 3.64 -2.90 -5.42
CA HIS A 138 2.54 -3.61 -6.06
C HIS A 138 3.08 -4.77 -6.89
N PHE A 139 2.50 -5.96 -6.70
CA PHE A 139 2.78 -7.19 -7.44
C PHE A 139 1.76 -7.43 -8.56
N TRP A 140 0.64 -6.71 -8.57
CA TRP A 140 -0.40 -6.85 -9.57
C TRP A 140 -0.79 -5.50 -10.16
N GLN A 141 -0.55 -5.33 -11.46
CA GLN A 141 -0.87 -4.11 -12.20
C GLN A 141 -2.32 -4.10 -12.70
N VAL A 142 -3.26 -3.95 -11.77
CA VAL A 142 -4.70 -4.03 -12.05
C VAL A 142 -5.21 -2.93 -12.99
N ASP A 143 -4.54 -1.78 -13.04
CA ASP A 143 -4.85 -0.65 -13.92
C ASP A 143 -4.60 -0.96 -15.42
N ARG A 144 -3.66 -1.87 -15.72
CA ARG A 144 -3.45 -2.37 -17.09
C ARG A 144 -4.53 -3.33 -17.55
N GLY A 145 -5.41 -3.75 -16.65
CA GLY A 145 -6.40 -4.78 -16.90
C GLY A 145 -5.86 -6.21 -16.79
N ASP A 146 -4.64 -6.40 -16.27
CA ASP A 146 -4.07 -7.73 -16.11
C ASP A 146 -4.96 -8.59 -15.18
N ASN A 147 -5.32 -9.80 -15.63
CA ASN A 147 -6.18 -10.72 -14.90
C ASN A 147 -5.39 -11.67 -13.97
N LEU A 148 -4.07 -11.57 -13.97
CA LEU A 148 -3.12 -12.25 -13.09
C LEU A 148 -2.00 -11.26 -12.69
N PRO A 149 -1.26 -11.50 -11.60
CA PRO A 149 -0.14 -10.64 -11.18
C PRO A 149 1.09 -10.85 -12.08
N LEU A 150 1.07 -10.24 -13.27
CA LEU A 150 2.12 -10.38 -14.28
C LEU A 150 3.23 -9.32 -14.13
N GLY A 151 4.46 -9.73 -14.46
CA GLY A 151 5.62 -8.84 -14.52
C GLY A 151 6.35 -8.68 -13.18
N THR A 152 7.18 -7.64 -13.10
CA THR A 152 7.98 -7.36 -11.90
C THR A 152 7.16 -6.60 -10.85
N PRO A 153 7.49 -6.75 -9.55
CA PRO A 153 6.94 -5.86 -8.53
C PRO A 153 7.28 -4.41 -8.87
N GLN A 154 6.30 -3.50 -8.80
CA GLN A 154 6.49 -2.08 -9.04
C GLN A 154 6.58 -1.34 -7.73
N ILE A 155 7.56 -0.46 -7.60
CA ILE A 155 7.61 0.49 -6.48
C ILE A 155 6.51 1.52 -6.68
N MET A 156 5.79 1.84 -5.61
CA MET A 156 4.70 2.80 -5.62
C MET A 156 5.06 4.03 -4.80
N MET A 157 4.54 5.17 -5.24
CA MET A 157 4.68 6.48 -4.61
C MET A 157 3.31 7.04 -4.27
N SER A 158 3.31 8.09 -3.44
CA SER A 158 2.12 8.82 -3.03
C SER A 158 1.90 10.12 -3.81
N LEU A 159 0.72 10.73 -3.64
CA LEU A 159 0.56 12.15 -3.98
C LEU A 159 1.45 13.02 -3.10
N THR A 160 2.06 14.03 -3.71
CA THR A 160 3.00 14.97 -3.09
C THR A 160 2.60 16.43 -3.29
N ARG A 161 1.64 16.72 -4.17
CA ARG A 161 1.14 18.08 -4.47
C ARG A 161 -0.24 18.06 -5.15
N ASP A 162 -0.85 19.24 -5.22
CA ASP A 162 -2.15 19.45 -5.87
C ASP A 162 -2.07 19.14 -7.38
N GLY A 163 -3.18 18.67 -7.94
CA GLY A 163 -3.32 18.40 -9.38
C GLY A 163 -2.72 17.08 -9.87
N GLN A 164 -2.31 16.18 -8.96
CA GLN A 164 -1.84 14.84 -9.35
C GLN A 164 -2.96 13.81 -9.48
N LEU A 165 -3.91 13.77 -8.53
CA LEU A 165 -5.02 12.82 -8.55
C LEU A 165 -6.04 13.19 -9.62
N TYR A 166 -6.50 12.23 -10.42
CA TYR A 166 -7.54 12.48 -11.41
C TYR A 166 -8.90 12.75 -10.77
N ASP A 167 -9.58 13.81 -11.22
CA ASP A 167 -10.86 14.25 -10.66
C ASP A 167 -11.94 13.15 -10.66
N ASN A 168 -12.00 12.34 -11.70
CA ASN A 168 -12.96 11.25 -11.79
C ASN A 168 -12.71 10.15 -10.74
N LEU A 169 -11.44 9.87 -10.42
CA LEU A 169 -11.08 8.91 -9.37
C LEU A 169 -11.43 9.47 -7.98
N ALA A 170 -11.11 10.75 -7.75
CA ALA A 170 -11.44 11.42 -6.50
C ALA A 170 -12.96 11.43 -6.25
N GLN A 171 -13.75 11.86 -7.24
CA GLN A 171 -15.21 11.94 -7.15
C GLN A 171 -15.86 10.58 -6.94
N ASP A 172 -15.33 9.52 -7.56
CA ASP A 172 -15.84 8.17 -7.38
C ASP A 172 -15.65 7.68 -5.93
N VAL A 173 -14.45 7.86 -5.35
CA VAL A 173 -14.17 7.51 -3.95
C VAL A 173 -15.01 8.35 -2.99
N GLU A 174 -15.05 9.68 -3.17
CA GLU A 174 -15.86 10.59 -2.34
C GLU A 174 -17.32 10.14 -2.31
N LYS A 175 -17.88 9.77 -3.47
CA LYS A 175 -19.25 9.27 -3.58
C LYS A 175 -19.44 7.92 -2.91
N ARG A 176 -18.55 6.94 -3.15
CA ARG A 176 -18.67 5.58 -2.60
C ARG A 176 -18.58 5.56 -1.08
N PHE A 177 -17.70 6.38 -0.51
CA PHE A 177 -17.46 6.43 0.94
C PHE A 177 -18.20 7.56 1.65
N ASN A 178 -18.95 8.39 0.93
CA ASN A 178 -19.64 9.56 1.46
C ASN A 178 -18.69 10.48 2.27
N VAL A 179 -17.50 10.73 1.71
CA VAL A 179 -16.45 11.58 2.26
C VAL A 179 -16.26 12.81 1.38
N SER A 180 -15.66 13.87 1.90
CA SER A 180 -15.22 15.02 1.11
C SER A 180 -13.77 15.36 1.43
N PHE A 181 -12.88 15.14 0.47
CA PHE A 181 -11.45 15.39 0.61
C PHE A 181 -11.19 16.87 0.92
N ALA A 182 -11.90 17.79 0.27
CA ALA A 182 -11.79 19.21 0.55
C ALA A 182 -12.14 19.57 2.01
N LYS A 183 -13.23 19.01 2.54
CA LYS A 183 -13.61 19.22 3.95
C LYS A 183 -12.63 18.59 4.91
N GLU A 184 -12.10 17.41 4.59
CA GLU A 184 -11.07 16.77 5.41
C GLU A 184 -9.77 17.56 5.37
N ARG A 185 -9.35 18.10 4.22
CA ARG A 185 -8.22 19.04 4.11
C ARG A 185 -8.36 20.23 5.03
N GLU A 186 -9.52 20.90 5.01
CA GLU A 186 -9.79 22.03 5.89
C GLU A 186 -9.68 21.64 7.38
N LYS A 187 -10.27 20.50 7.76
CA LYS A 187 -10.20 19.99 9.13
C LYS A 187 -8.80 19.59 9.54
N ARG A 188 -7.92 19.25 8.61
CA ARG A 188 -6.54 18.78 8.85
C ARG A 188 -5.48 19.86 8.64
N ALA A 189 -5.88 21.10 8.35
CA ALA A 189 -4.96 22.22 8.12
C ALA A 189 -4.00 22.52 9.29
N TYR A 190 -4.37 22.09 10.51
CA TYR A 190 -3.54 22.24 11.71
C TYR A 190 -2.46 21.15 11.86
N MET A 191 -2.52 20.05 11.09
CA MET A 191 -1.59 18.93 11.21
C MET A 191 -0.21 19.30 10.65
N THR A 192 0.83 18.87 11.35
CA THR A 192 2.22 18.98 10.91
C THR A 192 2.70 17.67 10.30
N GLY A 193 3.56 17.77 9.28
CA GLY A 193 4.29 16.63 8.73
C GLY A 193 5.45 16.19 9.63
N PRO A 194 6.44 15.50 9.06
CA PRO A 194 7.70 15.21 9.73
C PRO A 194 8.34 16.48 10.34
N GLU A 195 8.92 16.36 11.52
CA GLU A 195 9.51 17.48 12.29
C GLU A 195 10.67 18.14 11.54
N ASN A 196 11.45 17.38 10.75
CA ASN A 196 12.54 17.91 9.93
C ASN A 196 12.08 18.31 8.52
N GLY A 197 10.78 18.29 8.25
CA GLY A 197 10.20 18.36 6.91
C GLY A 197 10.43 17.09 6.10
N ILE A 198 9.85 17.05 4.90
CA ILE A 198 10.01 15.91 4.00
C ILE A 198 11.49 15.80 3.58
N HIS A 199 12.09 14.65 3.88
CA HIS A 199 13.50 14.40 3.55
C HIS A 199 13.73 14.40 2.02
N PRO A 200 14.79 15.06 1.51
CA PRO A 200 15.00 15.24 0.07
C PRO A 200 15.27 13.94 -0.70
N LEU A 201 15.71 12.89 0.00
CA LEU A 201 15.89 11.55 -0.60
C LEU A 201 14.62 10.70 -0.62
N ALA A 202 13.54 11.10 0.06
CA ALA A 202 12.25 10.42 -0.08
C ALA A 202 11.61 10.73 -1.44
N ASN A 203 10.46 10.11 -1.73
CA ASN A 203 9.67 10.34 -2.95
C ASN A 203 10.51 10.19 -4.22
N GLY A 204 11.31 9.12 -4.30
CA GLY A 204 12.20 8.86 -5.42
C GLY A 204 13.37 9.83 -5.58
N ALA A 205 13.66 10.67 -4.57
CA ALA A 205 14.61 11.78 -4.67
C ALA A 205 14.33 12.70 -5.88
N GLY A 206 13.05 12.88 -6.22
CA GLY A 206 12.60 13.67 -7.36
C GLY A 206 12.80 13.01 -8.73
N LYS A 207 13.11 11.70 -8.77
CA LYS A 207 13.27 10.90 -10.00
C LYS A 207 12.25 9.78 -10.05
N GLY A 208 12.02 9.27 -11.26
CA GLY A 208 11.26 8.04 -11.45
C GLY A 208 12.06 6.82 -11.00
N ILE A 209 11.41 5.87 -10.32
CA ILE A 209 12.02 4.59 -9.91
C ILE A 209 11.24 3.43 -10.52
N ARG A 210 11.97 2.53 -11.18
CA ARG A 210 11.44 1.32 -11.81
C ARG A 210 12.21 0.09 -11.34
N THR A 211 11.50 -0.98 -11.03
CA THR A 211 12.11 -2.29 -10.77
C THR A 211 12.50 -2.96 -12.09
N VAL A 212 13.76 -3.37 -12.20
CA VAL A 212 14.28 -4.10 -13.36
C VAL A 212 14.75 -5.50 -12.95
N LEU A 213 14.39 -6.51 -13.75
CA LEU A 213 14.97 -7.84 -13.62
C LEU A 213 16.35 -7.86 -14.25
N ARG A 214 17.28 -8.53 -13.57
CA ARG A 214 18.62 -8.77 -14.07
C ARG A 214 19.04 -10.18 -13.71
N GLU A 215 19.55 -10.91 -14.70
CA GLU A 215 20.18 -12.20 -14.45
C GLU A 215 21.46 -12.01 -13.64
N VAL A 216 21.61 -12.83 -12.60
CA VAL A 216 22.78 -12.87 -11.74
C VAL A 216 23.13 -14.33 -11.47
N ASP A 217 24.39 -14.61 -11.19
CA ASP A 217 24.83 -15.95 -10.85
C ASP A 217 24.12 -16.44 -9.58
N SER A 218 23.41 -17.56 -9.68
CA SER A 218 22.87 -18.24 -8.52
C SER A 218 24.02 -18.85 -7.72
N LYS A 219 24.20 -18.42 -6.47
CA LYS A 219 25.22 -19.00 -5.58
C LYS A 219 24.94 -20.51 -5.41
N PRO A 220 25.89 -21.39 -5.71
CA PRO A 220 25.66 -22.82 -5.59
C PRO A 220 25.43 -23.19 -4.12
N VAL A 221 24.40 -23.98 -3.86
CA VAL A 221 24.28 -24.71 -2.59
C VAL A 221 25.10 -25.97 -2.76
N ALA A 222 26.17 -26.12 -1.97
CA ALA A 222 27.03 -27.30 -2.04
C ALA A 222 26.16 -28.57 -1.91
N ASN A 223 26.35 -29.51 -2.85
CA ASN A 223 25.65 -30.79 -2.93
C ASN A 223 24.15 -30.76 -3.29
N SER A 224 23.61 -29.68 -3.89
CA SER A 224 22.26 -29.71 -4.46
C SER A 224 22.28 -30.12 -5.94
N VAL A 225 21.50 -31.14 -6.29
CA VAL A 225 21.24 -31.51 -7.69
C VAL A 225 19.84 -30.99 -8.03
N PRO A 226 19.68 -30.17 -9.09
CA PRO A 226 18.36 -29.72 -9.52
C PRO A 226 17.50 -30.93 -9.90
N ARG A 227 16.31 -31.05 -9.30
CA ARG A 227 15.26 -31.93 -9.83
C ARG A 227 14.62 -31.19 -11.00
N VAL A 228 15.01 -31.56 -12.22
CA VAL A 228 14.32 -31.08 -13.43
C VAL A 228 13.09 -31.96 -13.63
N PHE A 229 11.93 -31.34 -13.78
CA PHE A 229 10.74 -32.04 -14.27
C PHE A 229 10.98 -32.35 -15.76
N VAL A 230 11.01 -33.64 -16.11
CA VAL A 230 10.99 -34.14 -17.49
C VAL A 230 9.57 -34.55 -17.82
#